data_AF-A0A9D8K5E7-F1
#
_entry.id   AF-A0A9D8K5E7-F1
#
_cell.length_a   1.000
_cell.length_b   1.000
_cell.length_c   1.000
_cell.angle_alpha   90.00
_cell.angle_beta   90.00
_cell.angle_gamma   90.00
#
_symmetry.space_group_name_H-M   'P 1'
#
loop_
_entity.id
_entity.type
_entity.pdbx_description
1 polymer ?
#
loop_
_entity_poly.entity_id
_entity_poly.type
_entity_poly.pdbx_seq_one_letter_code
_entity_poly.pdbx_strand_id
1 'polypeptide(L)'
;MKRLPPAMGRRQAIQGHEGILSCARVTGPRLGDASGGWLLPLRPLLLGILLVASGAPLPGWTEPKRYDPDLETCQAEVIRRAYKANLLPWEDQPPVVQERLRQLQAAMTLDTLRNCQARGLLSPSQASSLATELQLSPPSSSPTVTPAAASSPTRP
;
A
#
# COMPACT_ATOMS: atom_id res chain seq x y z
N MET A 1 -9.15 -51.72 -4.23
CA MET A 1 -8.07 -51.41 -3.28
C MET A 1 -6.75 -51.33 -4.02
N LYS A 2 -6.20 -50.14 -4.26
CA LYS A 2 -4.80 -49.93 -4.69
C LYS A 2 -4.36 -48.55 -4.19
N ARG A 3 -3.16 -48.55 -3.60
CA ARG A 3 -2.63 -47.64 -2.58
C ARG A 3 -2.15 -46.31 -3.17
N LEU A 4 -2.33 -45.22 -2.43
CA LEU A 4 -1.66 -43.94 -2.65
C LEU A 4 -0.15 -44.07 -2.37
N PRO A 5 0.72 -43.36 -3.12
CA PRO A 5 2.10 -43.11 -2.72
C PRO A 5 2.22 -41.94 -1.72
N PRO A 6 3.24 -41.94 -0.84
CA PRO A 6 3.39 -40.98 0.25
C PRO A 6 4.00 -39.64 -0.17
N ALA A 7 3.63 -38.62 0.59
CA ALA A 7 4.23 -37.29 0.60
C ALA A 7 5.72 -37.33 0.95
N MET A 8 6.55 -36.67 0.15
CA MET A 8 7.92 -36.32 0.52
C MET A 8 8.05 -34.81 0.60
N GLY A 9 8.21 -34.34 1.83
CA GLY A 9 8.62 -32.97 2.13
C GLY A 9 10.10 -32.76 1.77
N ARG A 10 10.38 -31.61 1.17
CA ARG A 10 11.70 -30.99 1.18
C ARG A 10 11.50 -29.51 1.46
N ARG A 11 11.49 -29.17 2.76
CA ARG A 11 11.75 -27.81 3.22
C ARG A 11 13.24 -27.58 3.01
N GLN A 12 13.60 -26.80 1.99
CA GLN A 12 14.94 -26.24 1.91
C GLN A 12 14.99 -25.01 2.81
N ALA A 13 15.93 -25.05 3.74
CA ALA A 13 16.33 -23.93 4.57
C ALA A 13 16.96 -22.86 3.69
N ILE A 14 16.39 -21.66 3.68
CA ILE A 14 17.08 -20.47 3.19
C ILE A 14 17.81 -19.87 4.37
N GLN A 15 19.13 -19.95 4.25
CA GLN A 15 20.13 -19.37 5.11
C GLN A 15 20.37 -17.91 4.66
N GLY A 16 20.37 -16.98 5.61
CA GLY A 16 21.01 -15.67 5.45
C GLY A 16 20.08 -14.47 5.28
N HIS A 17 19.81 -13.76 6.37
CA HIS A 17 20.37 -12.42 6.63
C HIS A 17 19.74 -11.87 7.92
N GLU A 18 20.45 -12.02 9.03
CA GLU A 18 20.15 -11.37 10.31
C GLU A 18 20.53 -9.89 10.17
N GLY A 19 19.61 -9.11 9.58
CA GLY A 19 19.65 -7.66 9.56
C GLY A 19 18.97 -7.11 10.80
N ILE A 20 19.78 -6.79 11.80
CA ILE A 20 19.49 -6.17 13.09
C ILE A 20 18.37 -5.11 12.99
N LEU A 21 17.18 -5.43 13.50
CA LEU A 21 16.15 -4.47 13.89
C LEU A 21 15.98 -4.55 15.41
N SER A 22 16.96 -3.96 16.10
CA SER A 22 16.90 -3.66 17.52
C SER A 22 15.95 -2.47 17.73
N CYS A 23 14.65 -2.73 17.81
CA CYS A 23 13.69 -1.74 18.33
C CYS A 23 13.89 -1.62 19.84
N ALA A 24 14.65 -0.60 20.24
CA ALA A 24 14.84 -0.20 21.61
C ALA A 24 13.50 -0.02 22.32
N ARG A 25 13.35 -0.76 23.41
CA ARG A 25 12.25 -0.69 24.37
C ARG A 25 12.39 0.63 25.13
N VAL A 26 11.80 1.73 24.63
CA VAL A 26 11.69 2.97 25.40
C VAL A 26 10.78 2.72 26.59
N THR A 27 11.42 2.59 27.73
CA THR A 27 10.84 2.57 29.06
C THR A 27 10.50 4.01 29.41
N GLY A 28 9.20 4.33 29.45
CA GLY A 28 8.74 5.65 29.89
C GLY A 28 9.07 5.87 31.37
N PRO A 29 9.61 7.04 31.76
CA PRO A 29 9.87 7.35 33.17
C PRO A 29 8.57 7.61 33.93
N ARG A 30 8.56 7.15 35.18
CA ARG A 30 7.52 7.42 36.18
C ARG A 30 7.38 8.92 36.43
N LEU A 31 6.17 9.45 36.26
CA LEU A 31 5.79 10.75 36.79
C LEU A 31 5.58 10.60 38.31
N GLY A 32 6.57 11.03 39.08
CA GLY A 32 6.41 11.42 40.48
C GLY A 32 6.15 12.92 40.55
N ASP A 33 5.25 13.28 41.47
CA ASP A 33 5.02 14.59 42.08
C ASP A 33 6.15 15.63 41.95
N ALA A 34 5.78 16.87 41.60
CA ALA A 34 5.97 18.01 42.49
C ALA A 34 5.47 19.32 41.86
N SER A 35 4.63 19.98 42.64
CA SER A 35 4.08 21.32 42.55
C SER A 35 5.08 22.44 42.23
N GLY A 36 4.61 23.46 41.51
CA GLY A 36 5.06 24.85 41.72
C GLY A 36 5.29 25.68 40.44
N GLY A 37 4.64 26.85 40.38
CA GLY A 37 5.23 28.02 39.71
C GLY A 37 4.41 28.59 38.55
N TRP A 38 3.78 29.73 38.81
CA TRP A 38 3.03 30.55 37.86
C TRP A 38 3.96 31.37 36.95
N LEU A 39 3.39 31.84 35.82
CA LEU A 39 3.79 32.97 34.95
C LEU A 39 4.44 32.63 33.58
N LEU A 40 3.61 32.86 32.56
CA LEU A 40 3.83 32.99 31.11
C LEU A 40 5.00 33.95 30.74
N PRO A 41 5.59 33.84 29.52
CA PRO A 41 4.97 34.51 28.38
C PRO A 41 4.89 33.70 27.06
N LEU A 42 3.74 33.85 26.43
CA LEU A 42 3.49 33.71 24.99
C LEU A 42 4.64 34.25 24.10
N ARG A 43 4.91 33.51 23.01
CA ARG A 43 5.76 33.80 21.82
C ARG A 43 7.19 33.22 21.91
N PRO A 44 7.51 32.26 21.03
CA PRO A 44 7.75 32.62 19.63
C PRO A 44 7.11 31.62 18.64
N LEU A 45 5.82 31.78 18.33
CA LEU A 45 5.13 31.07 17.24
C LEU A 45 5.15 31.85 15.91
N LEU A 46 6.16 32.70 15.70
CA LEU A 46 6.20 33.64 14.58
C LEU A 46 7.48 33.61 13.74
N LEU A 47 8.37 32.63 13.95
CA LEU A 47 9.56 32.43 13.10
C LEU A 47 9.50 31.16 12.22
N GLY A 48 8.47 30.32 12.35
CA GLY A 48 8.33 29.09 11.54
C GLY A 48 7.65 29.27 10.18
N ILE A 49 6.97 30.39 9.95
CA ILE A 49 6.05 30.55 8.79
C ILE A 49 6.79 31.07 7.53
N LEU A 50 7.96 31.68 7.66
CA LEU A 50 8.68 32.28 6.51
C LEU A 50 9.47 31.26 5.65
N LEU A 51 9.57 30.00 6.06
CA LEU A 51 10.34 28.97 5.34
C LEU A 51 9.49 28.02 4.48
N VAL A 52 8.25 28.38 4.16
CA VAL A 52 7.39 27.63 3.22
C VAL A 52 7.22 28.34 1.87
N ALA A 53 8.03 29.37 1.60
CA ALA A 53 7.97 30.14 0.35
C ALA A 53 9.06 29.73 -0.68
N SER A 54 9.98 28.83 -0.33
CA SER A 54 11.19 28.61 -1.13
C SER A 54 11.11 27.48 -2.17
N GLY A 55 9.97 26.78 -2.30
CA GLY A 55 9.84 25.66 -3.25
C GLY A 55 10.88 24.54 -3.09
N ALA A 56 11.62 24.52 -1.97
CA ALA A 56 12.61 23.50 -1.70
C ALA A 56 11.86 22.22 -1.30
N PRO A 57 12.05 21.09 -2.00
CA PRO A 57 11.45 19.84 -1.61
C PRO A 57 11.90 19.51 -0.18
N LEU A 58 10.93 19.18 0.68
CA LEU A 58 11.19 18.82 2.07
C LEU A 58 12.19 17.65 2.10
N PRO A 59 13.29 17.75 2.87
CA PRO A 59 14.27 16.67 2.95
C PRO A 59 13.59 15.43 3.55
N GLY A 60 13.48 14.36 2.75
CA GLY A 60 12.96 13.06 3.18
C GLY A 60 11.76 12.51 2.39
N TRP A 61 11.21 13.25 1.43
CA TRP A 61 10.23 12.67 0.50
C TRP A 61 10.96 11.94 -0.61
N THR A 62 11.16 10.63 -0.46
CA THR A 62 11.55 9.76 -1.57
C THR A 62 10.42 9.71 -2.57
N GLU A 63 10.69 10.08 -3.82
CA GLU A 63 9.74 9.95 -4.91
C GLU A 63 9.21 8.50 -4.97
N PRO A 64 7.88 8.30 -5.07
CA PRO A 64 7.33 6.95 -5.18
C PRO A 64 7.91 6.27 -6.41
N LYS A 65 8.68 5.19 -6.20
CA LYS A 65 9.18 4.38 -7.30
C LYS A 65 7.98 3.83 -8.08
N ARG A 66 7.86 4.22 -9.36
CA ARG A 66 6.82 3.69 -10.23
C ARG A 66 7.02 2.19 -10.41
N TYR A 67 5.97 1.42 -10.15
CA TYR A 67 5.98 -0.01 -10.37
C TYR A 67 6.18 -0.32 -11.87
N ASP A 68 7.15 -1.18 -12.16
CA ASP A 68 7.47 -1.63 -13.51
C ASP A 68 7.33 -3.16 -13.56
N PRO A 69 6.27 -3.70 -14.20
CA PRO A 69 6.08 -5.14 -14.33
C PRO A 69 7.01 -5.73 -15.39
N ASP A 70 7.78 -6.73 -14.99
CA ASP A 70 8.63 -7.54 -15.86
C ASP A 70 7.85 -8.72 -16.50
N LEU A 71 8.54 -9.47 -17.36
CA LEU A 71 7.96 -10.55 -18.16
C LEU A 71 7.46 -11.72 -17.30
N GLU A 72 8.09 -12.00 -16.17
CA GLU A 72 7.63 -13.03 -15.24
C GLU A 72 6.36 -12.60 -14.52
N THR A 73 6.30 -11.32 -14.13
CA THR A 73 5.14 -10.77 -13.45
C THR A 73 3.91 -10.67 -14.36
N CYS A 74 4.09 -10.46 -15.67
CA CYS A 74 2.99 -10.40 -16.63
C CYS A 74 2.43 -11.76 -17.07
N GLN A 75 2.95 -12.88 -16.56
CA GLN A 75 2.39 -14.19 -16.88
C GLN A 75 0.99 -14.36 -16.29
N ALA A 76 0.04 -14.82 -17.10
CA ALA A 76 -1.35 -14.97 -16.68
C ALA A 76 -1.51 -15.83 -15.41
N GLU A 77 -0.71 -16.89 -15.29
CA GLU A 77 -0.76 -17.77 -14.12
C GLU A 77 -0.24 -17.09 -12.84
N VAL A 78 0.78 -16.24 -12.97
CA VAL A 78 1.32 -15.45 -11.85
C VAL A 78 0.26 -14.46 -11.37
N ILE A 79 -0.38 -13.75 -12.30
CA ILE A 79 -1.46 -12.80 -11.99
C ILE A 79 -2.63 -13.52 -11.30
N ARG A 80 -3.07 -14.68 -11.80
CA ARG A 80 -4.14 -15.48 -11.16
C ARG A 80 -3.79 -15.87 -9.74
N ARG A 81 -2.58 -16.38 -9.52
CA ARG A 81 -2.12 -16.81 -8.20
C ARG A 81 -2.05 -15.64 -7.23
N ALA A 82 -1.46 -14.53 -7.66
CA ALA A 82 -1.37 -13.32 -6.85
C ALA A 82 -2.77 -12.77 -6.50
N TYR A 83 -3.70 -12.77 -7.46
CA TYR A 83 -5.08 -12.35 -7.21
C TYR A 83 -5.76 -13.21 -6.14
N LYS A 84 -5.58 -14.53 -6.17
CA LYS A 84 -6.17 -15.39 -5.12
C LYS A 84 -5.47 -15.23 -3.77
N ALA A 85 -4.14 -15.08 -3.78
CA ALA A 85 -3.34 -15.05 -2.57
C ALA A 85 -3.47 -13.75 -1.76
N ASN A 86 -3.65 -12.59 -2.42
CA ASN A 86 -3.57 -11.30 -1.73
C ASN A 86 -4.72 -11.04 -0.74
N LEU A 87 -5.85 -11.75 -0.86
CA LEU A 87 -6.97 -11.62 0.09
C LEU A 87 -6.90 -12.59 1.26
N LEU A 88 -6.11 -13.67 1.15
CA LEU A 88 -6.00 -14.68 2.20
C LEU A 88 -5.66 -14.09 3.59
N PRO A 89 -4.76 -13.09 3.72
CA PRO A 89 -4.46 -12.51 5.03
C PRO A 89 -5.61 -11.71 5.66
N TRP A 90 -6.68 -11.44 4.90
CA TRP A 90 -7.78 -10.55 5.29
C TRP A 90 -9.12 -11.28 5.39
N GLU A 91 -9.11 -12.62 5.42
CA GLU A 91 -10.33 -13.44 5.48
C GLU A 91 -11.16 -13.20 6.76
N ASP A 92 -10.51 -12.82 7.86
CA ASP A 92 -11.18 -12.53 9.13
C ASP A 92 -11.84 -11.13 9.19
N GLN A 93 -11.71 -10.32 8.13
CA GLN A 93 -12.26 -8.98 8.11
C GLN A 93 -13.79 -8.98 7.96
N PRO A 94 -14.50 -7.95 8.46
CA PRO A 94 -15.93 -7.81 8.24
C PRO A 94 -16.32 -7.83 6.76
N PRO A 95 -17.53 -8.29 6.39
CA PRO A 95 -17.93 -8.48 4.99
C PRO A 95 -17.87 -7.18 4.17
N VAL A 96 -18.15 -6.03 4.78
CA VAL A 96 -18.05 -4.71 4.14
C VAL A 96 -16.60 -4.38 3.77
N VAL A 97 -15.64 -4.73 4.62
CA VAL A 97 -14.21 -4.51 4.37
C VAL A 97 -13.73 -5.46 3.27
N GLN A 98 -14.14 -6.73 3.31
CA GLN A 98 -13.80 -7.70 2.27
C GLN A 98 -14.32 -7.28 0.89
N GLU A 99 -15.54 -6.76 0.81
CA GLU A 99 -16.09 -6.22 -0.44
C GLU A 99 -15.22 -5.09 -0.98
N ARG A 100 -14.80 -4.17 -0.09
CA ARG A 100 -13.93 -3.07 -0.49
C ARG A 100 -12.55 -3.54 -0.95
N LEU A 101 -11.98 -4.54 -0.28
CA LEU A 101 -10.70 -5.14 -0.65
C LEU A 101 -10.79 -5.83 -2.01
N ARG A 102 -11.88 -6.56 -2.29
CA ARG A 102 -12.13 -7.17 -3.60
C ARG A 102 -12.20 -6.12 -4.71
N GLN A 103 -12.89 -5.01 -4.49
CA GLN A 103 -12.95 -3.90 -5.44
C GLN A 103 -11.57 -3.26 -5.70
N LEU A 104 -10.81 -2.99 -4.63
CA LEU A 104 -9.47 -2.42 -4.74
C LEU A 104 -8.54 -3.35 -5.51
N GLN A 105 -8.57 -4.63 -5.18
CA GLN A 105 -7.75 -5.63 -5.84
C GLN A 105 -8.12 -5.78 -7.32
N ALA A 106 -9.41 -5.75 -7.66
CA ALA A 106 -9.86 -5.80 -9.04
C ALA A 106 -9.33 -4.60 -9.84
N ALA A 107 -9.39 -3.40 -9.27
CA ALA A 107 -8.85 -2.19 -9.88
C ALA A 107 -7.34 -2.29 -10.15
N MET A 108 -6.56 -2.71 -9.14
CA MET A 108 -5.11 -2.90 -9.28
C MET A 108 -4.75 -3.96 -10.33
N THR A 109 -5.55 -5.03 -10.40
CA THR A 109 -5.31 -6.12 -11.36
C THR A 109 -5.62 -5.65 -12.78
N LEU A 110 -6.70 -4.88 -12.98
CA LEU A 110 -7.00 -4.26 -14.28
C LEU A 110 -5.87 -3.34 -14.75
N ASP A 111 -5.32 -2.51 -13.86
CA ASP A 111 -4.19 -1.63 -14.22
C ASP A 111 -2.92 -2.43 -14.54
N THR A 112 -2.69 -3.53 -13.83
CA THR A 112 -1.58 -4.45 -14.14
C THR A 112 -1.73 -5.05 -15.54
N LEU A 113 -2.93 -5.53 -15.89
CA LEU A 113 -3.22 -6.07 -17.22
C LEU A 113 -3.01 -5.04 -18.32
N ARG A 114 -3.49 -3.80 -18.12
CA ARG A 114 -3.28 -2.69 -19.05
C ARG A 114 -1.80 -2.38 -19.25
N ASN A 115 -1.02 -2.34 -18.18
CA ASN A 115 0.42 -2.08 -18.25
C ASN A 115 1.18 -3.21 -18.97
N CYS A 116 0.85 -4.47 -18.67
CA CYS A 116 1.44 -5.63 -19.35
C CYS A 116 1.11 -5.63 -20.85
N GLN A 117 -0.13 -5.27 -21.21
CA GLN A 117 -0.54 -5.12 -22.61
C GLN A 117 0.20 -3.97 -23.32
N ALA A 118 0.28 -2.80 -22.69
CA ALA A 118 0.95 -1.62 -23.26
C ALA A 118 2.44 -1.88 -23.54
N ARG A 119 3.06 -2.80 -22.79
CA ARG A 119 4.47 -3.22 -22.94
C ARG A 119 4.66 -4.39 -23.90
N GLY A 120 3.58 -4.94 -24.46
CA GLY A 120 3.64 -6.12 -25.33
C GLY A 120 3.99 -7.43 -24.62
N LEU A 121 3.90 -7.46 -23.29
CA LEU A 121 4.21 -8.63 -22.46
C LEU A 121 3.01 -9.57 -22.29
N LEU A 122 1.81 -9.09 -22.63
CA LEU A 122 0.57 -9.85 -22.60
C LEU A 122 -0.28 -9.50 -23.82
N SER A 123 -0.86 -10.49 -24.50
CA SER A 123 -1.70 -10.22 -25.67
C SER A 123 -3.04 -9.59 -25.25
N PRO A 124 -3.68 -8.80 -26.13
CA PRO A 124 -5.00 -8.22 -25.83
C PRO A 124 -6.07 -9.27 -25.51
N SER A 125 -6.04 -10.42 -26.21
CA SER A 125 -6.99 -11.52 -26.01
C SER A 125 -6.74 -12.26 -24.70
N GLN A 126 -5.48 -12.41 -24.29
CA GLN A 126 -5.13 -12.99 -22.99
C GLN A 126 -5.55 -12.07 -21.85
N ALA A 127 -5.31 -10.77 -21.98
CA ALA A 127 -5.69 -9.78 -20.98
C ALA A 127 -7.22 -9.75 -20.76
N SER A 128 -8.01 -9.75 -21.84
CA SER A 128 -9.48 -9.74 -21.73
C SER A 128 -10.05 -11.06 -21.21
N SER A 129 -9.48 -12.19 -21.63
CA SER A 129 -9.87 -13.52 -21.12
C SER A 129 -9.61 -13.62 -19.62
N LEU A 130 -8.44 -13.16 -19.17
CA LEU A 130 -8.07 -13.17 -17.77
C LEU A 130 -8.93 -12.21 -16.92
N ALA A 131 -9.24 -11.02 -17.43
CA ALA A 131 -10.16 -10.10 -16.75
C ALA A 131 -11.56 -10.70 -16.57
N THR A 132 -12.04 -11.45 -17.57
CA THR A 132 -13.32 -12.15 -17.51
C THR A 132 -13.27 -13.31 -16.50
N GLU A 133 -12.22 -14.13 -16.54
CA GLU A 133 -12.02 -15.27 -15.61
C GLU A 133 -12.01 -14.80 -14.15
N LEU A 134 -11.33 -13.70 -13.87
CA LEU A 134 -11.21 -13.12 -12.53
C LEU A 134 -12.40 -12.25 -12.13
N GLN A 135 -13.41 -12.11 -13.01
CA GLN A 135 -14.60 -11.29 -12.79
C GLN A 135 -14.26 -9.84 -12.41
N LEU A 136 -13.26 -9.27 -13.09
CA LEU A 136 -12.77 -7.93 -12.80
C LEU A 136 -13.78 -6.90 -13.33
N SER A 137 -14.67 -6.44 -12.45
CA SER A 137 -15.48 -5.26 -12.72
C SER A 137 -14.64 -3.99 -12.51
N PRO A 138 -14.74 -2.97 -13.38
CA PRO A 138 -14.12 -1.69 -13.09
C PRO A 138 -14.67 -1.16 -11.76
N PRO A 139 -13.83 -0.60 -10.87
CA PRO A 139 -14.32 -0.05 -9.62
C PRO A 139 -15.36 1.03 -9.95
N SER A 140 -16.62 0.82 -9.53
CA SER A 140 -17.64 1.85 -9.57
C SER A 140 -17.16 2.99 -8.68
N SER A 141 -16.60 4.02 -9.32
CA SER A 141 -16.17 5.30 -8.73
C SER A 141 -15.18 5.16 -7.57
N SER A 142 -13.90 5.43 -7.84
CA SER A 142 -12.96 5.88 -6.81
C SER A 142 -13.64 6.95 -5.94
N PRO A 143 -13.47 6.96 -4.59
CA PRO A 143 -13.81 8.14 -3.84
C PRO A 143 -12.96 9.27 -4.42
N THR A 144 -13.60 10.24 -5.05
CA THR A 144 -13.01 11.54 -5.33
C THR A 144 -12.50 12.04 -3.99
N VAL A 145 -11.19 11.91 -3.76
CA VAL A 145 -10.52 12.74 -2.77
C VAL A 145 -10.58 14.12 -3.40
N THR A 146 -11.70 14.81 -3.18
CA THR A 146 -11.87 16.22 -3.52
C THR A 146 -10.77 16.93 -2.72
N PRO A 147 -9.71 17.46 -3.36
CA PRO A 147 -8.85 18.37 -2.64
C PRO A 147 -9.75 19.52 -2.21
N ALA A 148 -9.94 19.67 -0.89
CA ALA A 148 -10.76 20.72 -0.32
C ALA A 148 -10.34 22.03 -0.97
N ALA A 149 -11.25 22.59 -1.77
CA ALA A 149 -11.03 23.83 -2.46
C ALA A 149 -10.55 24.86 -1.45
N ALA A 150 -9.33 25.35 -1.66
CA ALA A 150 -8.78 26.49 -0.96
C ALA A 150 -9.78 27.64 -1.16
N SER A 151 -10.61 27.86 -0.15
CA SER A 151 -11.53 28.99 -0.10
C SER A 151 -10.67 30.21 0.22
N SER A 152 -10.26 30.94 -0.82
CA SER A 152 -9.63 32.24 -0.68
C SER A 152 -10.63 33.21 -0.03
N PRO A 153 -10.35 33.81 1.15
CA PRO A 153 -11.17 34.91 1.63
C PRO A 153 -10.79 36.19 0.88
N THR A 154 -11.66 36.62 -0.03
CA THR A 154 -11.68 38.00 -0.57
C THR A 154 -11.99 38.95 0.58
N ARG A 155 -11.05 39.86 0.89
CA ARG A 155 -11.23 40.91 1.90
C ARG A 155 -11.53 42.24 1.18
N PRO A 156 -12.65 42.92 1.48
CA PRO A 156 -12.87 44.32 1.08
C PRO A 156 -11.99 45.29 1.89
#